data_AF-A0A1Q9Y9Y4-F1
#
_entry.id   AF-A0A1Q9Y9Y4-F1
#
_cell.length_a   1.000
_cell.length_b   1.000
_cell.length_c   1.000
_cell.angle_alpha   90.00
_cell.angle_beta   90.00
_cell.angle_gamma   90.00
#
_symmetry.space_group_name_H-M   'P 1'
#
loop_
_entity.id
_entity.type
_entity.pdbx_description
1 polymer ?
#
loop_
_entity_poly.entity_id
_entity_poly.type
_entity_poly.pdbx_seq_one_letter_code
_entity_poly.pdbx_strand_id
1 'polypeptide(L)'
;MLLNQRALRALWFAKAYADRRLLGIGRIKSTHYIFPPSKGQEYVRLTSNIHYKWRPTLNDLGIRYRRPYNCRHTYATICLMSDMKPAFIAQQLGHSVQMLLSTYARRINSTSDWGEMSKLDIGIKSVSIQETRS
;
A
#
# COMPACT_ATOMS: atom_id res chain seq x y z
N MET A 1 -12.63 5.29 2.06
CA MET A 1 -11.30 4.74 1.72
C MET A 1 -11.20 4.68 0.20
N LEU A 2 -10.28 5.43 -0.41
CA LEU A 2 -10.08 5.36 -1.87
C LEU A 2 -9.30 4.09 -2.21
N LEU A 3 -9.93 3.17 -2.93
CA LEU A 3 -9.29 1.93 -3.41
C LEU A 3 -8.77 2.12 -4.83
N ASN A 4 -7.51 1.75 -5.08
CA ASN A 4 -6.95 1.75 -6.42
C ASN A 4 -7.42 0.53 -7.23
N GLN A 5 -7.20 0.53 -8.55
CA GLN A 5 -7.60 -0.58 -9.44
C GLN A 5 -7.02 -1.94 -9.02
N ARG A 6 -5.80 -1.97 -8.46
CA ARG A 6 -5.17 -3.23 -8.01
C ARG A 6 -5.94 -3.80 -6.80
N ALA A 7 -6.35 -2.93 -5.88
CA ALA A 7 -7.16 -3.32 -4.74
C ALA A 7 -8.56 -3.78 -5.18
N LEU A 8 -9.18 -3.12 -6.16
CA LEU A 8 -10.45 -3.57 -6.73
C LEU A 8 -10.34 -4.97 -7.37
N ARG A 9 -9.27 -5.22 -8.14
CA ARG A 9 -9.00 -6.55 -8.71
C ARG A 9 -8.79 -7.62 -7.63
N ALA A 10 -8.11 -7.28 -6.55
CA ALA A 10 -7.92 -8.19 -5.42
C ALA A 10 -9.26 -8.53 -4.73
N LEU A 11 -10.14 -7.54 -4.55
CA LEU A 11 -11.49 -7.76 -4.03
C LEU A 11 -12.33 -8.62 -4.96
N TRP A 12 -12.25 -8.39 -6.27
CA TRP A 12 -12.93 -9.21 -7.26
C TRP A 12 -12.49 -10.67 -7.18
N PHE A 13 -11.18 -10.92 -7.09
CA PHE A 13 -10.64 -12.27 -6.94
C PHE A 13 -11.09 -12.92 -5.62
N ALA A 14 -11.10 -12.17 -4.52
CA ALA A 14 -11.57 -12.65 -3.24
C ALA A 14 -13.06 -13.01 -3.26
N LYS A 15 -13.89 -12.20 -3.94
CA LYS A 15 -15.32 -12.47 -4.15
C LYS A 15 -15.52 -13.73 -4.98
N ALA A 16 -14.86 -13.85 -6.14
CA ALA A 16 -14.94 -15.05 -6.98
C ALA A 16 -14.49 -16.32 -6.24
N TYR A 17 -13.49 -16.19 -5.36
CA TYR A 17 -13.05 -17.28 -4.48
C TYR A 17 -14.11 -17.66 -3.45
N ALA A 18 -14.78 -16.68 -2.84
CA ALA A 18 -15.89 -16.92 -1.90
C ALA A 18 -17.10 -17.56 -2.60
N ASP A 19 -17.46 -17.08 -3.79
CA ASP A 19 -18.55 -17.63 -4.61
C ASP A 19 -18.27 -19.10 -4.99
N ARG A 20 -17.02 -19.42 -5.34
CA ARG A 20 -16.60 -20.82 -5.59
C ARG A 20 -16.74 -21.70 -4.34
N ARG A 21 -16.48 -21.18 -3.15
CA ARG A 21 -16.65 -21.92 -1.88
C ARG A 21 -18.14 -22.18 -1.60
N LEU A 22 -19.01 -21.21 -1.87
CA LEU A 22 -20.47 -21.36 -1.76
C LEU A 22 -21.01 -22.46 -2.69
N LEU A 23 -20.45 -22.58 -3.90
CA LEU A 23 -20.85 -23.55 -4.93
C LEU A 23 -20.32 -24.99 -4.71
N GLY A 24 -19.59 -25.28 -3.62
CA GLY A 24 -19.50 -26.66 -3.12
C GLY A 24 -18.16 -27.39 -3.23
N ILE A 25 -17.02 -26.76 -2.92
CA ILE A 25 -15.76 -27.49 -2.63
C ILE A 25 -15.09 -26.88 -1.39
N GLY A 26 -15.50 -27.32 -0.19
CA GLY A 26 -14.91 -26.88 1.08
C GLY A 26 -15.76 -27.19 2.32
N ARG A 27 -15.12 -27.33 3.48
CA ARG A 27 -15.78 -27.67 4.77
C ARG A 27 -16.59 -26.51 5.38
N ILE A 28 -16.27 -25.26 5.02
CA ILE A 28 -17.07 -24.06 5.36
C ILE A 28 -17.62 -23.47 4.07
N LYS A 29 -18.95 -23.34 4.00
CA LYS A 29 -19.68 -22.88 2.82
C LYS A 29 -19.95 -21.37 2.80
N SER A 30 -20.19 -20.74 3.95
CA SER A 30 -20.39 -19.28 4.07
C SER A 30 -19.41 -18.66 5.08
N THR A 31 -18.87 -17.49 4.75
CA THR A 31 -17.98 -16.73 5.64
C THR A 31 -18.32 -15.24 5.57
N HIS A 32 -18.42 -14.58 6.71
CA HIS A 32 -18.69 -13.14 6.77
C HIS A 32 -17.50 -12.29 6.27
N TYR A 33 -16.27 -12.82 6.34
CA TYR A 33 -15.04 -12.11 5.98
C TYR A 33 -14.61 -12.33 4.52
N ILE A 34 -13.97 -11.31 3.94
CA ILE A 34 -13.43 -11.32 2.57
C ILE A 34 -12.29 -12.34 2.40
N PHE A 35 -11.49 -12.57 3.46
CA PHE A 35 -10.35 -13.49 3.44
C PHE A 35 -10.55 -14.64 4.42
N PRO A 36 -11.24 -15.73 4.01
CA PRO A 36 -11.45 -16.87 4.88
C PRO A 36 -10.17 -17.71 5.03
N PRO A 37 -9.90 -18.27 6.21
CA PRO A 37 -8.74 -19.12 6.43
C PRO A 37 -8.92 -20.50 5.77
N SER A 38 -7.83 -21.27 5.68
CA SER A 38 -7.83 -22.59 5.01
C SER A 38 -8.34 -23.75 5.90
N LYS A 39 -8.26 -23.64 7.23
CA LYS A 39 -8.48 -24.75 8.18
C LYS A 39 -9.83 -24.73 8.92
N GLY A 40 -10.93 -24.40 8.25
CA GLY A 40 -12.24 -24.47 8.90
C GLY A 40 -12.42 -23.47 10.07
N GLN A 41 -11.63 -22.39 10.07
CA GLN A 41 -11.78 -21.28 11.01
C GLN A 41 -12.59 -20.17 10.34
N GLU A 42 -13.17 -19.26 11.13
CA GLU A 42 -13.97 -18.17 10.58
C GLU A 42 -13.10 -16.99 10.09
N TYR A 43 -11.97 -16.74 10.78
CA TYR A 43 -11.04 -15.65 10.46
C TYR A 43 -9.58 -16.04 10.72
N VAL A 44 -8.64 -15.28 10.13
CA VAL A 44 -7.20 -15.47 10.31
C VAL A 44 -6.77 -14.92 11.68
N ARG A 45 -6.49 -15.82 12.64
CA ARG A 45 -6.07 -15.45 14.01
C ARG A 45 -4.59 -15.15 14.16
N LEU A 46 -3.75 -15.87 13.41
CA LEU A 46 -2.29 -15.85 13.57
C LEU A 46 -1.61 -15.32 12.31
N THR A 47 -0.60 -14.49 12.51
CA THR A 47 0.30 -14.01 11.44
C THR A 47 1.06 -15.16 10.77
N SER A 48 1.29 -16.28 11.48
CA SER A 48 1.92 -17.48 10.94
C SER A 48 1.21 -18.05 9.70
N ASN A 49 -0.12 -17.93 9.63
CA ASN A 49 -0.91 -18.34 8.46
C ASN A 49 -0.57 -17.51 7.21
N ILE A 50 -0.27 -16.22 7.41
CA ILE A 50 0.18 -15.33 6.33
C ILE A 50 1.58 -15.75 5.90
N HIS A 51 2.50 -15.97 6.83
CA HIS A 51 3.86 -16.40 6.54
C HIS A 51 3.93 -17.72 5.77
N TYR A 52 3.06 -18.67 6.10
CA TYR A 52 2.97 -19.97 5.42
C TYR A 52 2.61 -19.82 3.94
N LYS A 53 1.66 -18.93 3.59
CA LYS A 53 1.30 -18.65 2.19
C LYS A 53 2.31 -17.73 1.50
N TRP A 54 2.94 -16.84 2.26
CA TRP A 54 3.81 -15.80 1.74
C TRP A 54 5.10 -16.34 1.12
N ARG A 55 5.74 -17.32 1.78
CA ARG A 55 6.99 -17.93 1.29
C ARG A 55 6.82 -18.61 -0.08
N PRO A 56 5.85 -19.53 -0.28
CA PRO A 56 5.58 -20.11 -1.59
C PRO A 56 5.25 -19.05 -2.64
N THR A 57 4.38 -18.09 -2.31
CA THR A 57 3.99 -17.02 -3.26
C THR A 57 5.20 -16.23 -3.76
N LEU A 58 6.14 -15.89 -2.88
CA LEU A 58 7.37 -15.19 -3.30
C LEU A 58 8.27 -16.08 -4.17
N ASN A 59 8.36 -17.37 -3.85
CA ASN A 59 9.15 -18.32 -4.61
C ASN A 59 8.59 -18.49 -6.04
N ASP A 60 7.28 -18.65 -6.17
CA ASP A 60 6.60 -18.78 -7.47
C ASP A 60 6.77 -17.52 -8.34
N LEU A 61 6.90 -16.35 -7.71
CA LEU A 61 7.19 -15.08 -8.38
C LEU A 61 8.69 -14.84 -8.63
N GLY A 62 9.58 -15.74 -8.20
CA GLY A 62 11.04 -15.57 -8.30
C GLY A 62 11.60 -14.45 -7.40
N ILE A 63 10.85 -14.02 -6.39
CA ILE A 63 11.23 -12.92 -5.49
C ILE A 63 11.94 -13.49 -4.27
N ARG A 64 13.12 -12.94 -3.95
CA ARG A 64 13.85 -13.30 -2.71
C ARG A 64 12.95 -13.06 -1.49
N TYR A 65 12.96 -14.00 -0.54
CA TYR A 65 12.17 -13.87 0.69
C TYR A 65 12.34 -12.50 1.36
N ARG A 66 11.21 -11.88 1.68
CA ARG A 66 11.09 -10.67 2.50
C ARG A 66 9.99 -10.89 3.52
N ARG A 67 10.07 -10.27 4.69
CA ARG A 67 8.98 -10.34 5.68
C ARG A 67 7.75 -9.64 5.11
N PRO A 68 6.51 -10.14 5.33
CA PRO A 68 5.29 -9.48 4.87
C PRO A 68 5.18 -8.01 5.30
N TYR A 69 5.67 -7.69 6.50
CA TYR A 69 5.72 -6.32 7.02
C TYR A 69 6.49 -5.35 6.11
N ASN A 70 7.47 -5.83 5.33
CA ASN A 70 8.23 -5.02 4.38
C ASN A 70 7.36 -4.51 3.22
N CYS A 71 6.23 -5.16 2.91
CA CYS A 71 5.29 -4.67 1.91
C CYS A 71 4.71 -3.30 2.31
N ARG A 72 4.43 -3.11 3.61
CA ARG A 72 3.97 -1.83 4.14
C ARG A 72 5.02 -0.73 3.98
N HIS A 73 6.28 -1.06 4.23
CA HIS A 73 7.39 -0.13 3.99
C HIS A 73 7.60 0.21 2.52
N THR A 74 7.47 -0.81 1.66
CA THR A 74 7.59 -0.64 0.21
C THR A 74 6.48 0.27 -0.32
N TYR A 75 5.23 0.06 0.15
CA TYR A 75 4.10 0.92 -0.19
C TYR A 75 4.34 2.38 0.23
N ALA A 76 4.77 2.61 1.47
CA ALA A 76 5.08 3.95 1.96
C ALA A 76 6.16 4.64 1.11
N THR A 77 7.23 3.91 0.77
CA THR A 77 8.34 4.42 -0.04
C THR A 77 7.88 4.76 -1.46
N ILE A 78 7.10 3.88 -2.11
CA ILE A 78 6.55 4.13 -3.44
C ILE A 78 5.64 5.36 -3.44
N CYS A 79 4.75 5.50 -2.45
CA CYS A 79 3.88 6.67 -2.36
C CYS A 79 4.67 7.97 -2.22
N LEU A 80 5.73 7.97 -1.40
CA LEU A 80 6.60 9.14 -1.24
C LEU A 80 7.39 9.46 -2.51
N MET A 81 7.92 8.44 -3.19
CA MET A 81 8.62 8.62 -4.48
C MET A 81 7.68 9.11 -5.59
N SER A 82 6.39 8.83 -5.50
CA SER A 82 5.35 9.34 -6.41
C SER A 82 4.81 10.72 -6.02
N ASP A 83 5.50 11.47 -5.16
CA ASP A 83 5.13 12.81 -4.67
C ASP A 83 3.72 12.87 -4.04
N MET A 84 3.25 11.76 -3.44
CA MET A 84 1.97 11.75 -2.75
C MET A 84 2.05 12.47 -1.40
N LYS A 85 1.00 13.22 -1.05
CA LYS A 85 0.93 13.99 0.19
C LYS A 85 1.18 13.11 1.44
N PRO A 86 2.19 13.39 2.29
CA PRO A 86 2.50 12.58 3.47
C PRO A 86 1.32 12.38 4.44
N ALA A 87 0.47 13.41 4.59
CA ALA A 87 -0.76 13.32 5.39
C ALA A 87 -1.73 12.24 4.88
N PHE A 88 -1.88 12.13 3.56
CA PHE A 88 -2.71 11.10 2.94
C PHE A 88 -2.12 9.70 3.14
N ILE A 89 -0.81 9.55 2.97
CA ILE A 89 -0.11 8.26 3.17
C ILE A 89 -0.21 7.82 4.64
N ALA A 90 0.00 8.73 5.59
CA ALA A 90 -0.10 8.46 7.02
C ALA A 90 -1.50 7.97 7.41
N GLN A 91 -2.55 8.60 6.87
CA GLN A 91 -3.93 8.16 7.05
C GLN A 91 -4.17 6.74 6.49
N GLN A 92 -3.66 6.42 5.30
CA GLN A 92 -3.77 5.08 4.72
C GLN A 92 -3.00 4.01 5.52
N LEU A 93 -1.86 4.39 6.09
CA LEU A 93 -1.07 3.51 6.93
C LEU A 93 -1.64 3.41 8.35
N GLY A 94 -2.49 4.33 8.83
CA GLY A 94 -3.03 4.29 10.19
C GLY A 94 -2.01 4.69 11.27
N HIS A 95 -1.07 5.58 10.94
CA HIS A 95 -0.10 6.16 11.88
C HIS A 95 0.00 7.69 11.70
N SER A 96 0.67 8.38 12.62
CA SER A 96 0.88 9.83 12.51
C SER A 96 1.88 10.17 11.40
N VAL A 97 1.75 11.37 10.83
CA VAL A 97 2.69 11.89 9.82
C VAL A 97 4.11 11.96 10.38
N GLN A 98 4.26 12.32 11.66
CA GLN A 98 5.55 12.35 12.34
C GLN A 98 6.24 10.98 12.35
N MET A 99 5.50 9.90 12.61
CA MET A 99 6.04 8.54 12.58
C MET A 99 6.43 8.11 11.15
N LEU A 100 5.68 8.56 10.15
CA LEU A 100 5.99 8.33 8.75
C LEU A 100 7.30 9.05 8.36
N LEU A 101 7.41 10.34 8.65
CA LEU A 101 8.60 11.12 8.30
C LEU A 101 9.84 10.66 9.06
N SER A 102 9.74 10.29 10.35
CA SER A 102 10.88 9.76 11.10
C SER A 102 11.46 8.47 10.47
N THR A 103 10.61 7.67 9.83
CA THR A 103 11.00 6.41 9.20
C THR A 103 11.50 6.58 7.77
N TYR A 104 10.90 7.49 6.99
CA TYR A 104 11.14 7.58 5.53
C TYR A 104 11.79 8.87 5.04
N ALA A 105 11.81 9.96 5.81
CA ALA A 105 12.37 11.26 5.36
C ALA A 105 13.83 11.14 4.91
N ARG A 106 14.62 10.30 5.60
CA ARG A 106 16.02 10.04 5.22
C ARG A 106 16.18 9.52 3.79
N ARG A 107 15.23 8.71 3.29
CA ARG A 107 15.29 8.17 1.92
C ARG A 107 14.91 9.18 0.85
N ILE A 108 14.03 10.13 1.19
CA ILE A 108 13.58 11.17 0.27
C ILE A 108 14.72 12.16 -0.02
N ASN A 109 15.40 12.63 1.03
CA ASN A 109 16.52 13.58 0.90
C ASN A 109 17.68 13.08 0.02
N SER A 110 17.83 11.76 -0.15
CA SER A 110 18.91 11.22 -0.98
C SER A 110 18.66 11.27 -2.50
N THR A 111 17.43 11.54 -2.95
CA THR A 111 17.04 11.35 -4.36
C THR A 111 16.56 12.62 -5.07
N SER A 112 16.24 13.71 -4.36
CA SER A 112 15.42 14.80 -4.93
C SER A 112 15.85 16.25 -4.65
N ASP A 113 17.06 16.50 -4.14
CA ASP A 113 17.46 17.86 -3.74
C ASP A 113 17.43 18.87 -4.91
N TRP A 114 17.86 18.46 -6.10
CA TRP A 114 17.88 19.33 -7.29
C TRP A 114 16.49 19.61 -7.88
N GLY A 115 15.57 18.64 -7.79
CA GLY A 115 14.19 18.80 -8.26
C GLY A 115 13.36 19.69 -7.35
N GLU A 116 13.58 19.63 -6.03
CA GLU A 116 12.89 20.49 -5.07
C GLU A 116 13.32 21.96 -5.19
N MET A 117 14.61 22.22 -5.43
CA MET A 117 15.08 23.59 -5.72
C MET A 117 14.45 24.17 -6.99
N SER A 118 14.19 23.34 -8.01
CA SER A 118 13.54 23.81 -9.25
C SER A 118 12.08 24.24 -9.05
N LYS A 119 11.38 23.69 -8.03
CA LYS A 119 10.01 24.11 -7.67
C LYS A 119 9.97 25.53 -7.10
N LEU A 120 11.00 25.94 -6.36
CA LEU A 120 11.11 27.31 -5.82
C LEU A 120 11.23 28.35 -6.96
N ASP A 121 12.01 28.03 -7.99
CA ASP A 121 12.22 28.94 -9.14
C ASP A 121 10.93 29.13 -9.97
N ILE A 122 10.11 28.09 -10.07
CA ILE A 122 8.77 28.15 -10.70
C ILE A 122 7.81 29.02 -9.87
N GLY A 123 7.82 28.87 -8.54
CA GLY A 123 6.99 29.66 -7.63
C GLY A 123 7.28 31.16 -7.72
N ILE A 124 8.56 31.55 -7.73
CA ILE A 124 8.98 32.97 -7.81
C ILE A 124 8.56 33.61 -9.14
N LYS A 125 8.68 32.88 -10.26
CA LYS A 125 8.22 33.34 -11.58
C LYS A 125 6.71 33.57 -11.65
N SER A 126 5.91 32.77 -10.93
CA SER A 126 4.45 32.93 -10.92
C SER A 126 3.98 34.18 -10.17
N VAL A 127 4.68 34.56 -9.09
CA VAL A 127 4.36 35.75 -8.28
C VAL A 127 4.75 37.03 -9.02
N SER A 128 5.91 37.04 -9.67
CA SER A 128 6.40 38.20 -10.42
C SER A 128 5.58 38.54 -11.67
N ILE A 129 4.90 37.56 -12.28
CA ILE A 129 4.01 37.78 -13.44
C ILE A 129 2.69 38.47 -13.04
N GLN A 130 2.29 38.41 -11.76
CA GLN A 130 1.04 39.04 -11.30
C GLN A 130 1.18 40.53 -10.95
N GLU A 131 2.40 41.03 -10.78
CA GLU A 131 2.64 42.39 -10.28
C GLU A 131 2.79 43.46 -11.39
N THR A 132 2.54 43.11 -12.65
CA THR A 132 2.76 43.98 -13.83
C THR A 132 1.51 44.25 -14.68
N ARG A 133 0.31 44.12 -14.11
CA ARG A 133 -0.94 44.55 -14.77
C ARG A 133 -1.63 45.61 -13.93
N SER A 134 -1.24 46.87 -14.16
CA SER A 134 -2.01 48.08 -13.86
C SER A 134 -2.54 48.66 -15.16
#